data_AF-A0A7J2XB29-F1
#
_entry.id   AF-A0A7J2XB29-F1
#
_cell.length_a   1.000
_cell.length_b   1.000
_cell.length_c   1.000
_cell.angle_alpha   90.00
_cell.angle_beta   90.00
_cell.angle_gamma   90.00
#
_symmetry.space_group_name_H-M   'P 1'
#
loop_
_entity.id
_entity.type
_entity.pdbx_description
1 polymer ?
#
loop_
_entity_poly.entity_id
_entity_poly.type
_entity_poly.pdbx_seq_one_letter_code
_entity_poly.pdbx_strand_id
1 'polypeptide(L)'
;MQRFCILALLIMLSPTTLIYEVKNPYSMVDEIHRVVEVPPLSDYWIRISADNLEVDEKGFSFARCLSLKKEKALAKAPAWIRAELADRLREVSDDYADLILSLDRRYVDEVAFSMVSSPTGKIPSVEVLRRNALSIYEIDEDLEFVDVVDLEMDSMEYRSTLRYRVMDDGREETVLTPFDIYYWYVVSPRIGYEDPEMVYGYFWREYVMYHTI
;
A
#
# COMPACT_ATOMS: atom_id res chain seq x y z
N MET A 1 10.76 -17.36 -42.74
CA MET A 1 10.35 -18.51 -41.90
C MET A 1 9.90 -17.98 -40.55
N GLN A 2 8.60 -17.77 -40.39
CA GLN A 2 7.98 -17.26 -39.17
C GLN A 2 7.47 -18.47 -38.38
N ARG A 3 7.98 -18.66 -37.16
CA ARG A 3 7.58 -19.76 -36.28
C ARG A 3 6.26 -19.39 -35.60
N PHE A 4 5.22 -20.15 -35.86
CA PHE A 4 3.97 -20.10 -35.09
C PHE A 4 4.18 -20.93 -33.81
N CYS A 5 4.06 -20.29 -32.65
CA CYS A 5 3.89 -21.00 -31.38
C CYS A 5 2.39 -21.18 -31.14
N ILE A 6 1.91 -22.41 -31.24
CA ILE A 6 0.57 -22.79 -30.79
C ILE A 6 0.66 -23.04 -29.29
N LEU A 7 0.04 -22.17 -28.49
CA LEU A 7 -0.18 -22.42 -27.08
C LEU A 7 -1.45 -23.27 -26.93
N ALA A 8 -1.29 -24.58 -26.77
CA ALA A 8 -2.40 -25.47 -26.42
C ALA A 8 -2.60 -25.41 -24.89
N LEU A 9 -3.66 -24.74 -24.44
CA LEU A 9 -4.05 -24.75 -23.03
C LEU A 9 -4.87 -26.02 -22.76
N LEU A 10 -4.25 -27.01 -22.10
CA LEU A 10 -4.89 -28.24 -21.67
C LEU A 10 -5.65 -27.96 -20.36
N ILE A 11 -6.96 -27.74 -20.43
CA ILE A 11 -7.79 -27.58 -19.23
C ILE A 11 -8.16 -28.98 -18.73
N MET A 12 -7.53 -29.40 -17.63
CA MET A 12 -7.92 -30.59 -16.88
C MET A 12 -9.27 -30.34 -16.20
N LEU A 13 -10.34 -30.91 -16.76
CA LEU A 13 -11.65 -30.94 -16.09
C LEU A 13 -11.63 -31.98 -14.98
N SER A 14 -11.59 -31.54 -13.72
CA SER A 14 -11.86 -32.40 -12.57
C SER A 14 -13.36 -32.78 -12.57
N PRO A 15 -13.72 -34.07 -12.45
CA PRO A 15 -15.11 -34.50 -12.54
C PRO A 15 -15.73 -34.53 -11.14
N THR A 16 -16.06 -33.38 -10.56
CA THR A 16 -17.06 -33.29 -9.48
C THR A 16 -17.56 -31.85 -9.34
N THR A 17 -18.34 -31.37 -10.29
CA THR A 17 -19.33 -30.33 -10.02
C THR A 17 -20.69 -31.04 -9.92
N LEU A 18 -21.11 -31.30 -8.68
CA LEU A 18 -22.53 -31.35 -8.38
C LEU A 18 -23.11 -30.03 -8.90
N ILE A 19 -23.94 -30.09 -9.93
CA ILE A 19 -24.70 -28.95 -10.42
C ILE A 19 -25.73 -28.64 -9.32
N TYR A 20 -25.37 -27.75 -8.41
CA TYR A 20 -26.34 -27.05 -7.60
C TYR A 20 -27.05 -26.10 -8.54
N GLU A 21 -28.24 -26.50 -9.00
CA GLU A 21 -29.16 -25.63 -9.70
C GLU A 21 -29.65 -24.58 -8.69
N VAL A 22 -28.84 -23.56 -8.46
CA VAL A 22 -29.31 -22.35 -7.80
C VAL A 22 -30.30 -21.74 -8.79
N LYS A 23 -31.60 -21.88 -8.51
CA LYS A 23 -32.64 -21.07 -9.16
C LYS A 23 -32.30 -19.61 -8.87
N ASN A 24 -31.52 -19.00 -9.75
CA ASN A 24 -31.20 -17.60 -9.70
C ASN A 24 -32.49 -16.85 -10.05
N PRO A 25 -33.10 -16.10 -9.13
CA PRO A 25 -34.34 -15.36 -9.40
C PRO A 25 -34.10 -14.20 -10.39
N TYR A 26 -32.84 -13.91 -10.70
CA TYR A 26 -32.44 -12.88 -11.66
C TYR A 26 -32.21 -13.51 -13.03
N SER A 27 -32.97 -13.04 -14.03
CA SER A 27 -32.66 -13.29 -15.44
C SER A 27 -31.51 -12.37 -15.86
N MET A 28 -30.45 -12.93 -16.46
CA MET A 28 -29.43 -12.13 -17.13
C MET A 28 -30.10 -11.28 -18.21
N VAL A 29 -29.89 -9.96 -18.16
CA VAL A 29 -30.50 -8.99 -19.10
C VAL A 29 -29.55 -8.63 -20.23
N ASP A 30 -28.23 -8.56 -19.96
CA ASP A 30 -27.21 -8.23 -20.96
C ASP A 30 -25.80 -8.70 -20.51
N GLU A 31 -24.85 -8.75 -21.45
CA GLU A 31 -23.45 -9.15 -21.22
C GLU A 31 -22.47 -8.27 -22.02
N ILE A 32 -21.41 -7.79 -21.36
CA ILE A 32 -20.33 -7.03 -22.01
C ILE A 32 -19.02 -7.81 -21.91
N HIS A 33 -18.45 -8.17 -23.07
CA HIS A 33 -17.13 -8.80 -23.16
C HIS A 33 -16.08 -7.80 -23.68
N ARG A 34 -14.97 -7.66 -22.94
CA ARG A 34 -13.87 -6.74 -23.27
C ARG A 34 -12.51 -7.36 -22.96
N VAL A 35 -11.54 -7.08 -23.84
CA VAL A 35 -10.13 -7.46 -23.69
C VAL A 35 -9.32 -6.18 -23.85
N VAL A 36 -8.53 -5.84 -22.85
CA VAL A 36 -7.75 -4.59 -22.81
C VAL A 36 -6.31 -4.92 -22.49
N GLU A 37 -5.40 -4.38 -23.29
CA GLU A 37 -3.97 -4.43 -23.03
C GLU A 37 -3.60 -3.20 -22.19
N VAL A 38 -3.10 -3.44 -20.97
CA VAL A 38 -2.68 -2.40 -20.04
C VAL A 38 -1.14 -2.39 -20.01
N PRO A 39 -0.49 -1.39 -20.63
CA PRO A 39 0.96 -1.22 -20.54
C PRO A 39 1.46 -1.17 -19.08
N PRO A 40 2.73 -1.54 -18.82
CA PRO A 40 3.36 -1.33 -17.52
C PRO A 40 3.23 0.13 -17.08
N LEU A 41 2.84 0.36 -15.81
CA LEU A 41 2.63 1.68 -15.20
C LEU A 41 1.51 2.51 -15.85
N SER A 42 0.54 1.85 -16.48
CA SER A 42 -0.67 2.49 -16.99
C SER A 42 -1.91 1.89 -16.34
N ASP A 43 -2.99 2.66 -16.35
CA ASP A 43 -4.23 2.27 -15.70
C ASP A 43 -5.40 2.40 -16.65
N TYR A 44 -6.36 1.52 -16.44
CA TYR A 44 -7.57 1.44 -17.24
C TYR A 44 -8.76 1.29 -16.31
N TRP A 45 -9.78 2.09 -16.53
CA TRP A 45 -11.03 2.04 -15.79
C TRP A 45 -12.20 1.94 -16.76
N ILE A 46 -13.20 1.18 -16.36
CA ILE A 46 -14.47 1.04 -17.06
C ILE A 46 -15.53 1.68 -16.18
N ARG A 47 -16.11 2.81 -16.61
CA ARG A 47 -17.34 3.31 -15.99
C ARG A 47 -18.51 2.67 -16.67
N ILE A 48 -19.46 2.19 -15.86
CA ILE A 48 -20.79 1.85 -16.35
C ILE A 48 -21.75 2.80 -15.67
N SER A 49 -22.37 3.69 -16.44
CA SER A 49 -23.37 4.60 -15.93
C SER A 49 -24.70 3.87 -15.75
N ALA A 50 -25.27 3.92 -14.55
CA ALA A 50 -26.54 3.27 -14.26
C ALA A 50 -27.74 3.93 -14.96
N ASP A 51 -27.63 5.22 -15.29
CA ASP A 51 -28.75 6.03 -15.78
C ASP A 51 -28.99 5.86 -17.29
N ASN A 52 -27.94 5.60 -18.05
CA ASN A 52 -27.99 5.48 -19.51
C ASN A 52 -27.25 4.26 -20.06
N LEU A 53 -26.72 3.39 -19.19
CA LEU A 53 -25.93 2.20 -19.54
C LEU A 53 -24.73 2.51 -20.44
N GLU A 54 -24.26 3.76 -20.43
CA GLU A 54 -23.09 4.13 -21.20
C GLU A 54 -21.83 3.57 -20.53
N VAL A 55 -20.99 2.99 -21.38
CA VAL A 55 -19.64 2.57 -21.02
C VAL A 55 -18.69 3.68 -21.43
N ASP A 56 -18.04 4.32 -20.46
CA ASP A 56 -17.00 5.32 -20.71
C ASP A 56 -15.63 4.68 -20.42
N GLU A 57 -14.76 4.71 -21.43
CA GLU A 57 -13.45 4.08 -21.41
C GLU A 57 -12.38 5.15 -21.70
N LYS A 58 -11.45 5.39 -20.77
CA LYS A 58 -10.31 6.28 -21.01
C LYS A 58 -9.03 5.74 -20.40
N GLY A 59 -7.95 5.75 -21.19
CA GLY A 59 -6.60 5.60 -20.67
C GLY A 59 -6.29 6.75 -19.71
N PHE A 60 -5.95 6.40 -18.48
CA PHE A 60 -5.67 7.36 -17.42
C PHE A 60 -4.20 7.29 -17.03
N SER A 61 -3.64 8.44 -16.65
CA SER A 61 -2.35 8.50 -15.97
C SER A 61 -2.63 9.13 -14.61
N PHE A 62 -2.28 8.44 -13.53
CA PHE A 62 -2.48 8.93 -12.16
C PHE A 62 -1.97 10.37 -11.95
N ALA A 63 -0.95 10.81 -12.69
CA ALA A 63 -0.45 12.18 -12.60
C ALA A 63 -1.44 13.24 -13.11
N ARG A 64 -2.33 12.93 -14.06
CA ARG A 64 -3.03 13.93 -14.91
C ARG A 64 -4.07 14.83 -14.24
N CYS A 65 -4.24 14.77 -12.91
CA CYS A 65 -5.06 15.72 -12.14
C CYS A 65 -4.44 16.10 -10.79
N LEU A 66 -3.16 15.82 -10.56
CA LEU A 66 -2.46 16.23 -9.35
C LEU A 66 -1.82 17.60 -9.55
N SER A 67 -1.63 18.35 -8.46
CA SER A 67 -0.77 19.53 -8.50
C SER A 67 0.66 19.09 -8.81
N LEU A 68 1.47 19.96 -9.42
CA LEU A 68 2.89 19.68 -9.70
C LEU A 68 3.65 19.25 -8.43
N LYS A 69 3.24 19.77 -7.27
CA LYS A 69 3.81 19.40 -5.98
C LYS A 69 3.49 17.95 -5.61
N LYS A 70 2.23 17.54 -5.73
CA LYS A 70 1.79 16.16 -5.51
C LYS A 70 2.43 15.18 -6.50
N GLU A 71 2.61 15.57 -7.77
CA GLU A 71 3.36 14.76 -8.75
C GLU A 71 4.82 14.53 -8.31
N LYS A 72 5.49 15.57 -7.81
CA LYS A 72 6.86 15.45 -7.29
C LYS A 72 6.92 14.56 -6.04
N ALA A 73 5.95 14.69 -5.14
CA ALA A 73 5.85 13.83 -3.96
C ALA A 73 5.67 12.36 -4.37
N LEU A 74 4.78 12.10 -5.33
CA LEU A 74 4.55 10.76 -5.88
C LEU A 74 5.82 10.18 -6.53
N ALA A 75 6.58 11.00 -7.26
CA ALA A 75 7.85 10.60 -7.87
C ALA A 75 8.96 10.31 -6.85
N LYS A 76 8.82 10.77 -5.61
CA LYS A 76 9.74 10.46 -4.51
C LYS A 76 9.39 9.14 -3.83
N ALA A 77 8.11 8.82 -3.72
CA ALA A 77 7.59 7.59 -3.09
C ALA A 77 8.03 6.31 -3.84
N PRO A 78 8.09 5.15 -3.15
CA PRO A 78 8.42 3.87 -3.78
C PRO A 78 7.45 3.47 -4.88
N ALA A 79 7.93 2.80 -5.92
CA ALA A 79 7.13 2.39 -7.07
C ALA A 79 5.94 1.51 -6.69
N TRP A 80 6.16 0.57 -5.77
CA TRP A 80 5.16 -0.40 -5.33
C TRP A 80 3.92 0.21 -4.63
N ILE A 81 3.97 1.47 -4.18
CA ILE A 81 2.85 2.14 -3.50
C ILE A 81 2.28 3.34 -4.27
N ARG A 82 2.87 3.69 -5.42
CA ARG A 82 2.50 4.93 -6.12
C ARG A 82 1.07 4.95 -6.61
N ALA A 83 0.55 3.83 -7.12
CA ALA A 83 -0.79 3.80 -7.68
C ALA A 83 -1.82 4.21 -6.62
N GLU A 84 -1.76 3.57 -5.46
CA GLU A 84 -2.66 3.83 -4.33
C GLU A 84 -2.40 5.19 -3.69
N LEU A 85 -1.13 5.59 -3.56
CA LEU A 85 -0.78 6.91 -3.01
C LEU A 85 -1.31 8.05 -3.88
N ALA A 86 -1.30 7.88 -5.20
CA ALA A 86 -1.82 8.90 -6.11
C ALA A 86 -3.30 9.18 -5.87
N ASP A 87 -4.09 8.16 -5.56
CA ASP A 87 -5.50 8.32 -5.22
C ASP A 87 -5.69 9.03 -3.88
N ARG A 88 -4.93 8.63 -2.85
CA ARG A 88 -4.97 9.32 -1.55
C ARG A 88 -4.56 10.79 -1.66
N LEU A 89 -3.56 11.11 -2.49
CA LEU A 89 -3.12 12.49 -2.71
C LEU A 89 -4.19 13.36 -3.40
N ARG A 90 -5.17 12.79 -4.09
CA ARG A 90 -6.31 13.57 -4.63
C ARG A 90 -7.25 14.05 -3.52
N GLU A 91 -7.36 13.29 -2.44
CA GLU A 91 -8.32 13.52 -1.36
C GLU A 91 -7.87 14.61 -0.37
N VAL A 92 -6.57 14.95 -0.35
CA VAL A 92 -5.96 15.81 0.68
C VAL A 92 -5.43 17.15 0.14
N SER A 93 -5.02 18.07 1.03
CA SER A 93 -4.37 19.33 0.65
C SER A 93 -2.93 19.11 0.13
N ASP A 94 -2.31 20.16 -0.41
CA ASP A 94 -0.92 20.14 -0.87
C ASP A 94 0.09 19.98 0.30
N ASP A 95 -0.32 20.20 1.55
CA ASP A 95 0.55 20.09 2.72
C ASP A 95 1.09 18.65 2.92
N TYR A 96 0.33 17.64 2.49
CA TYR A 96 0.76 16.24 2.51
C TYR A 96 1.88 15.98 1.50
N ALA A 97 1.84 16.65 0.35
CA ALA A 97 2.93 16.57 -0.62
C ALA A 97 4.16 17.32 -0.10
N ASP A 98 3.99 18.46 0.58
CA ASP A 98 5.09 19.14 1.26
C ASP A 98 5.75 18.25 2.33
N LEU A 99 4.95 17.53 3.11
CA LEU A 99 5.47 16.55 4.07
C LEU A 99 6.38 15.53 3.38
N ILE A 100 5.88 14.79 2.38
CA ILE A 100 6.65 13.77 1.65
C ILE A 100 7.93 14.37 1.06
N LEU A 101 7.85 15.55 0.45
CA LEU A 101 9.00 16.22 -0.15
C LEU A 101 10.04 16.66 0.89
N SER A 102 9.62 17.04 2.10
CA SER A 102 10.49 17.51 3.18
C SER A 102 11.30 16.42 3.89
N LEU A 103 10.84 15.16 3.86
CA LEU A 103 11.46 14.06 4.62
C LEU A 103 12.72 13.50 3.95
N ASP A 104 13.59 12.82 4.70
CA ASP A 104 14.57 11.93 4.07
C ASP A 104 13.86 10.78 3.33
N ARG A 105 14.49 10.22 2.29
CA ARG A 105 13.92 9.13 1.49
C ARG A 105 13.51 7.94 2.37
N ARG A 106 14.26 7.64 3.43
CA ARG A 106 14.02 6.50 4.32
C ARG A 106 12.72 6.56 5.14
N TYR A 107 12.05 7.71 5.19
CA TYR A 107 10.78 7.88 5.93
C TYR A 107 9.57 7.96 5.00
N VAL A 108 9.79 7.99 3.68
CA VAL A 108 8.74 8.31 2.71
C VAL A 108 7.78 7.14 2.55
N ASP A 109 8.29 5.93 2.59
CA ASP A 109 7.50 4.70 2.48
C ASP A 109 6.57 4.52 3.68
N GLU A 110 7.00 4.84 4.92
CA GLU A 110 6.11 4.75 6.08
C GLU A 110 4.98 5.78 6.04
N VAL A 111 5.29 7.01 5.62
CA VAL A 111 4.27 8.06 5.43
C VAL A 111 3.30 7.66 4.31
N ALA A 112 3.82 7.22 3.16
CA ALA A 112 3.00 6.77 2.04
C ALA A 112 2.10 5.60 2.45
N PHE A 113 2.65 4.62 3.16
CA PHE A 113 1.91 3.46 3.63
C PHE A 113 0.81 3.86 4.61
N SER A 114 1.12 4.71 5.58
CA SER A 114 0.13 5.22 6.54
C SER A 114 -1.02 5.95 5.85
N MET A 115 -0.75 6.71 4.77
CA MET A 115 -1.80 7.36 3.98
C MET A 115 -2.68 6.35 3.22
N VAL A 116 -2.08 5.34 2.60
CA VAL A 116 -2.78 4.32 1.80
C VAL A 116 -3.59 3.37 2.66
N SER A 117 -3.08 2.97 3.81
CA SER A 117 -3.72 2.03 4.74
C SER A 117 -4.86 2.65 5.54
N SER A 118 -4.93 3.99 5.57
CA SER A 118 -5.96 4.75 6.29
C SER A 118 -7.33 4.63 5.63
N PRO A 119 -8.43 4.61 6.42
CA PRO A 119 -9.78 4.69 5.86
C PRO A 119 -9.98 5.97 5.06
N THR A 120 -10.80 5.90 3.99
CA THR A 120 -11.16 7.06 3.18
C THR A 120 -11.71 8.20 4.04
N GLY A 121 -11.20 9.41 3.83
CA GLY A 121 -11.59 10.59 4.60
C GLY A 121 -11.07 10.64 6.04
N LYS A 122 -10.24 9.67 6.46
CA LYS A 122 -9.61 9.60 7.79
C LYS A 122 -8.09 9.48 7.73
N ILE A 123 -7.46 10.10 6.73
CA ILE A 123 -5.99 10.19 6.68
C ILE A 123 -5.54 11.05 7.88
N PRO A 124 -4.60 10.58 8.73
CA PRO A 124 -4.10 11.35 9.85
C PRO A 124 -3.47 12.67 9.41
N SER A 125 -3.42 13.64 10.32
CA SER A 125 -2.80 14.93 10.04
C SER A 125 -1.32 14.79 9.65
N VAL A 126 -0.79 15.76 8.89
CA VAL A 126 0.63 15.76 8.46
C VAL A 126 1.61 15.69 9.63
N GLU A 127 1.25 16.25 10.79
CA GLU A 127 2.06 16.19 11.99
C GLU A 127 2.08 14.78 12.59
N VAL A 128 0.92 14.13 12.65
CA VAL A 128 0.81 12.74 13.12
C VAL A 128 1.54 11.78 12.19
N LEU A 129 1.40 11.94 10.87
CA LEU A 129 2.14 11.14 9.89
C LEU A 129 3.65 11.31 10.03
N ARG A 130 4.12 12.55 10.20
CA ARG A 130 5.54 12.87 10.44
C ARG A 130 6.02 12.17 11.70
N ARG A 131 5.39 12.46 12.84
CA ARG A 131 5.79 11.91 14.13
C ARG A 131 5.74 10.39 14.13
N ASN A 132 4.74 9.81 13.48
CA ASN A 132 4.63 8.36 13.34
C ASN A 132 5.86 7.74 12.66
N ALA A 133 6.26 8.27 11.51
CA ALA A 133 7.39 7.74 10.75
C ALA A 133 8.73 7.97 11.46
N LEU A 134 8.96 9.17 12.01
CA LEU A 134 10.21 9.49 12.70
C LEU A 134 10.40 8.65 13.96
N SER A 135 9.34 8.52 14.77
CA SER A 135 9.45 7.80 16.04
C SER A 135 9.71 6.30 15.88
N ILE A 136 9.44 5.69 14.71
CA ILE A 136 9.85 4.31 14.44
C ILE A 136 11.38 4.17 14.54
N TYR A 137 12.11 5.10 13.93
CA TYR A 137 13.57 5.07 13.90
C TYR A 137 14.19 5.60 15.19
N GLU A 138 13.52 6.53 15.89
CA GLU A 138 13.95 6.96 17.23
C GLU A 138 13.86 5.79 18.23
N ILE A 139 12.78 5.01 18.19
CA ILE A 139 12.60 3.84 19.04
C ILE A 139 13.54 2.70 18.67
N ASP A 140 13.85 2.55 17.38
CA ASP A 140 14.81 1.54 16.90
C ASP A 140 16.16 1.65 17.61
N GLU A 141 16.64 2.88 17.88
CA GLU A 141 17.89 3.13 18.60
C GLU A 141 17.89 2.61 20.04
N ASP A 142 16.72 2.44 20.65
CA ASP A 142 16.56 1.94 22.02
C ASP A 142 16.45 0.39 22.11
N LEU A 143 16.30 -0.31 20.97
CA LEU A 143 16.04 -1.75 20.96
C LEU A 143 17.29 -2.56 20.59
N GLU A 144 17.74 -3.41 21.52
CA GLU A 144 18.94 -4.24 21.31
C GLU A 144 18.68 -5.57 20.58
N PHE A 145 17.45 -5.91 20.22
CA PHE A 145 17.12 -7.23 19.64
C PHE A 145 16.54 -7.15 18.23
N VAL A 146 16.27 -5.95 17.73
CA VAL A 146 15.69 -5.72 16.41
C VAL A 146 16.21 -4.40 15.86
N ASP A 147 16.47 -4.36 14.56
CA ASP A 147 16.86 -3.14 13.84
C ASP A 147 15.89 -2.89 12.67
N VAL A 148 15.51 -1.64 12.43
CA VAL A 148 14.84 -1.21 11.19
C VAL A 148 15.89 -1.08 10.10
N VAL A 149 15.64 -1.76 8.98
CA VAL A 149 16.61 -1.85 7.89
C VAL A 149 16.00 -1.37 6.58
N ASP A 150 16.67 -0.39 5.98
CA ASP A 150 16.32 0.15 4.69
C ASP A 150 16.92 -0.71 3.56
N LEU A 151 16.07 -1.20 2.66
CA LEU A 151 16.45 -2.04 1.53
C LEU A 151 16.30 -1.27 0.22
N GLU A 152 17.18 -1.54 -0.73
CA GLU A 152 17.09 -1.06 -2.11
C GLU A 152 16.99 0.48 -2.25
N MET A 153 17.60 1.24 -1.33
CA MET A 153 17.50 2.71 -1.27
C MET A 153 17.92 3.45 -2.54
N ASP A 154 18.82 2.86 -3.32
CA ASP A 154 19.29 3.39 -4.60
C ASP A 154 18.30 3.16 -5.76
N SER A 155 17.24 2.38 -5.52
CA SER A 155 16.22 2.00 -6.50
C SER A 155 14.87 2.64 -6.17
N MET A 156 13.92 2.59 -7.10
CA MET A 156 12.54 3.01 -6.81
C MET A 156 11.71 1.95 -6.08
N GLU A 157 12.24 0.74 -5.93
CA GLU A 157 11.61 -0.36 -5.17
C GLU A 157 12.04 -0.36 -3.69
N TYR A 158 12.63 0.74 -3.23
CA TYR A 158 13.06 0.88 -1.83
C TYR A 158 11.91 0.65 -0.85
N ARG A 159 12.27 0.08 0.28
CA ARG A 159 11.35 -0.33 1.34
C ARG A 159 12.13 -0.60 2.62
N SER A 160 11.42 -0.56 3.74
CA SER A 160 11.97 -0.89 5.03
C SER A 160 11.39 -2.20 5.56
N THR A 161 12.15 -2.87 6.42
CA THR A 161 11.69 -4.05 7.16
C THR A 161 12.45 -4.15 8.48
N LEU A 162 12.20 -5.21 9.24
CA LEU A 162 12.85 -5.50 10.51
C LEU A 162 13.88 -6.62 10.35
N ARG A 163 15.03 -6.46 11.00
CA ARG A 163 16.03 -7.49 11.23
C ARG A 163 16.05 -7.85 12.70
N TYR A 164 15.63 -9.06 13.05
CA TYR A 164 15.70 -9.55 14.42
C TYR A 164 17.02 -10.27 14.69
N ARG A 165 17.57 -10.09 15.89
CA ARG A 165 18.63 -10.93 16.45
C ARG A 165 17.99 -12.03 17.29
N VAL A 166 18.22 -13.29 16.92
CA VAL A 166 17.63 -14.46 17.56
C VAL A 166 18.72 -15.43 17.99
N MET A 167 18.48 -16.15 19.09
CA MET A 167 19.36 -17.23 19.53
C MET A 167 18.85 -18.56 18.97
N ASP A 168 19.60 -19.18 18.07
CA ASP A 168 19.33 -20.54 17.58
C ASP A 168 20.50 -21.47 17.91
N ASP A 169 20.20 -22.57 18.60
CA ASP A 169 21.18 -23.55 19.11
C ASP A 169 22.43 -22.92 19.79
N GLY A 170 22.21 -21.85 20.57
CA GLY A 170 23.27 -21.13 21.29
C GLY A 170 24.14 -20.21 20.43
N ARG A 171 23.77 -19.99 19.16
CA ARG A 171 24.38 -19.01 18.26
C ARG A 171 23.43 -17.87 17.99
N GLU A 172 23.97 -16.67 17.88
CA GLU A 172 23.21 -15.51 17.45
C GLU A 172 23.07 -15.54 15.92
N GLU A 173 21.83 -15.52 15.44
CA GLU A 173 21.48 -15.42 14.04
C GLU A 173 20.63 -14.17 13.80
N THR A 174 20.58 -13.71 12.54
CA THR A 174 19.70 -12.60 12.16
C THR A 174 18.66 -13.05 11.16
N VAL A 175 17.42 -12.64 11.38
CA VAL A 175 16.28 -13.00 10.55
C VAL A 175 15.59 -11.73 10.06
N LEU A 176 15.43 -11.62 8.73
CA LEU A 176 14.63 -10.56 8.14
C LEU A 176 13.16 -10.94 8.16
N THR A 177 12.34 -9.97 8.56
CA THR A 177 10.89 -10.10 8.50
C THR A 177 10.40 -9.84 7.08
N PRO A 178 9.37 -10.54 6.59
CA PRO A 178 8.65 -10.12 5.39
C PRO A 178 8.24 -8.64 5.50
N PHE A 179 8.46 -7.86 4.43
CA PHE A 179 8.29 -6.40 4.46
C PHE A 179 6.84 -5.98 4.78
N ASP A 180 5.85 -6.74 4.32
CA ASP A 180 4.43 -6.51 4.57
C ASP A 180 4.09 -6.55 6.05
N ILE A 181 4.75 -7.41 6.82
CA ILE A 181 4.58 -7.48 8.28
C ILE A 181 5.08 -6.19 8.95
N TYR A 182 6.22 -5.65 8.52
CA TYR A 182 6.72 -4.36 9.02
C TYR A 182 5.68 -3.25 8.82
N TYR A 183 5.17 -3.10 7.60
CA TYR A 183 4.22 -2.03 7.31
C TYR A 183 2.88 -2.19 8.06
N TRP A 184 2.31 -3.39 8.10
CA TRP A 184 1.01 -3.59 8.74
C TRP A 184 1.04 -3.60 10.26
N TYR A 185 2.14 -4.02 10.89
CA TYR A 185 2.20 -4.20 12.35
C TYR A 185 3.11 -3.21 13.07
N VAL A 186 4.01 -2.53 12.37
CA VAL A 186 4.86 -1.49 12.95
C VAL A 186 4.47 -0.11 12.45
N VAL A 187 4.35 0.07 11.14
CA VAL A 187 4.08 1.39 10.55
C VAL A 187 2.64 1.84 10.80
N SER A 188 1.68 0.97 10.50
CA SER A 188 0.24 1.26 10.61
C SER A 188 -0.51 0.12 11.32
N PRO A 189 -0.19 -0.16 12.60
CA PRO A 189 -0.85 -1.21 13.37
C PRO A 189 -2.34 -0.90 13.53
N ARG A 190 -3.18 -1.88 13.19
CA ARG A 190 -4.62 -1.80 13.43
C ARG A 190 -4.96 -2.38 14.79
N ILE A 191 -4.97 -1.54 15.81
CA ILE A 191 -5.35 -1.91 17.18
C ILE A 191 -6.75 -1.32 17.45
N GLY A 192 -7.79 -1.91 16.86
CA GLY A 192 -9.19 -1.55 17.15
C GLY A 192 -9.71 -0.26 16.49
N TYR A 193 -10.68 0.40 17.15
CA TYR A 193 -11.44 1.55 16.64
C TYR A 193 -10.83 2.92 17.00
N GLU A 194 -9.63 2.95 17.58
CA GLU A 194 -9.04 4.19 18.11
C GLU A 194 -8.38 5.00 16.98
N ASP A 195 -8.59 6.31 16.97
CA ASP A 195 -7.86 7.23 16.11
C ASP A 195 -6.45 7.42 16.72
N PRO A 196 -5.38 6.91 16.07
CA PRO A 196 -4.06 6.77 16.67
C PRO A 196 -3.28 8.10 16.67
N GLU A 197 -3.84 9.13 17.30
CA GLU A 197 -3.13 10.38 17.52
C GLU A 197 -2.55 10.41 18.93
N MET A 198 -3.40 10.26 19.96
CA MET A 198 -3.01 10.46 21.36
C MET A 198 -3.64 9.42 22.28
N VAL A 199 -2.83 8.88 23.19
CA VAL A 199 -3.25 7.95 24.24
C VAL A 199 -2.83 8.53 25.59
N TYR A 200 -3.79 8.82 26.46
CA TYR A 200 -3.59 9.46 27.77
C TYR A 200 -2.69 10.72 27.76
N GLY A 201 -2.75 11.51 26.69
CA GLY A 201 -1.96 12.76 26.57
C GLY A 201 -0.56 12.57 26.00
N TYR A 202 -0.17 11.35 25.63
CA TYR A 202 1.06 11.01 24.93
C TYR A 202 0.79 10.62 23.49
N PHE A 203 1.77 10.80 22.60
CA PHE A 203 1.68 10.23 21.27
C PHE A 203 1.60 8.70 21.38
N TRP A 204 0.70 8.07 20.63
CA TRP A 204 0.35 6.66 20.84
C TRP A 204 1.58 5.73 20.83
N ARG A 205 2.56 5.97 19.94
CA ARG A 205 3.74 5.12 19.80
C ARG A 205 4.66 5.24 21.02
N GLU A 206 4.86 6.45 21.51
CA GLU A 206 5.60 6.72 22.74
C GLU A 206 4.91 6.14 23.97
N TYR A 207 3.58 6.18 23.99
CA TYR A 207 2.79 5.55 25.05
C TYR A 207 3.02 4.04 25.08
N VAL A 208 2.88 3.37 23.93
CA VAL A 208 3.07 1.92 23.82
C VAL A 208 4.48 1.51 24.24
N MET A 209 5.51 2.25 23.82
CA MET A 209 6.91 1.87 24.09
C MET A 209 7.39 2.22 25.50
N TYR A 210 7.02 3.37 26.04
CA TYR A 210 7.62 3.89 27.29
C TYR A 210 6.69 3.89 28.50
N HIS A 211 5.39 3.60 28.33
CA HIS A 211 4.40 3.69 29.41
C HIS A 211 3.63 2.39 29.68
N THR A 212 3.84 1.36 28.87
CA THR A 212 3.26 0.03 29.10
C THR A 212 4.20 -0.79 29.99
N ILE A 213 4.18 -0.53 31.30
CA ILE A 213 4.83 -1.35 32.34
C ILE A 213 3.80 -1.76 33.38
#